data_AF-A0A7V3YM11-F1
#
_entry.id   AF-A0A7V3YM11-F1
#
_cell.length_a   1.000
_cell.length_b   1.000
_cell.length_c   1.000
_cell.angle_alpha   90.00
_cell.angle_beta   90.00
_cell.angle_gamma   90.00
#
_symmetry.space_group_name_H-M   'P 1'
#
loop_
_entity.id
_entity.type
_entity.pdbx_description
1 polymer ?
#
loop_
_entity_poly.entity_id
_entity_poly.type
_entity_poly.pdbx_seq_one_letter_code
_entity_poly.pdbx_strand_id
1 'polypeptide(L)'
;MPGWFKLTARVREKEAFLLWLAESGTRGVWEVDDRTLVAYALSPFPPPPESLVESFTQEEEAGEDWERKWREGFTTVWAAGDIAVRPPWKEATGAPFDLVIYPAFAFGTGHHPTTVLCLRMIRKYLREGMAFLDVGT
;
A
#
# COMPACT_ATOMS: atom_id res chain seq x y z
N MET A 1 -2.79 -7.43 18.65
CA MET A 1 -3.87 -7.82 17.71
C MET A 1 -3.95 -9.34 17.74
N PRO A 2 -5.13 -9.97 17.58
CA PRO A 2 -5.20 -11.42 17.48
C PRO A 2 -4.29 -11.92 16.33
N GLY A 3 -3.71 -13.11 16.50
CA GLY A 3 -2.95 -13.77 15.45
C GLY A 3 -3.83 -14.13 14.25
N TRP A 4 -3.20 -14.25 13.09
CA TRP A 4 -3.83 -14.69 11.84
C TRP A 4 -3.46 -16.13 11.56
N PHE A 5 -4.40 -16.89 11.01
CA PHE A 5 -4.07 -18.17 10.38
C PHE A 5 -3.86 -17.92 8.90
N LYS A 6 -2.68 -18.26 8.42
CA LYS A 6 -2.26 -18.09 7.03
C LYS A 6 -2.15 -19.45 6.37
N LEU A 7 -2.97 -19.66 5.35
CA LEU A 7 -2.96 -20.85 4.50
C LEU A 7 -2.30 -20.48 3.17
N THR A 8 -1.17 -21.11 2.84
CA THR A 8 -0.57 -21.03 1.51
C THR A 8 -0.87 -22.31 0.77
N ALA A 9 -1.53 -22.24 -0.38
CA ALA A 9 -1.90 -23.41 -1.16
C ALA A 9 -1.53 -23.24 -2.63
N ARG A 10 -0.93 -24.29 -3.19
CA ARG A 10 -0.77 -24.45 -4.64
C ARG A 10 -1.98 -25.23 -5.16
N VAL A 11 -2.79 -24.61 -6.00
CA VAL A 11 -4.12 -25.10 -6.40
C VAL A 11 -4.11 -25.71 -7.79
N ARG A 12 -4.98 -26.69 -7.98
CA ARG A 12 -5.24 -27.33 -9.29
C ARG A 12 -6.32 -26.57 -10.06
N GLU A 13 -7.36 -26.15 -9.35
CA GLU A 13 -8.52 -25.42 -9.88
C GLU A 13 -8.78 -24.21 -8.97
N LYS A 14 -8.44 -23.02 -9.47
CA LYS A 14 -8.44 -21.77 -8.69
C LYS A 14 -9.84 -21.36 -8.26
N GLU A 15 -10.80 -21.41 -9.18
CA GLU A 15 -12.18 -20.99 -8.94
C GLU A 15 -12.85 -21.87 -7.89
N ALA A 16 -12.69 -23.19 -8.00
CA ALA A 16 -13.23 -24.15 -7.04
C ALA A 16 -12.58 -23.98 -5.64
N PHE A 17 -11.28 -23.71 -5.59
CA PHE A 17 -10.60 -23.43 -4.33
C PHE A 17 -11.06 -22.12 -3.69
N LEU A 18 -11.30 -21.06 -4.47
CA LEU A 18 -11.84 -19.79 -3.97
C LEU A 18 -13.25 -19.97 -3.39
N LEU A 19 -14.09 -20.81 -4.00
CA LEU A 19 -15.41 -21.16 -3.44
C LEU A 19 -15.29 -21.86 -2.10
N TRP A 20 -14.40 -22.85 -1.99
CA TRP A 20 -14.12 -23.53 -0.72
C TRP A 20 -13.61 -22.57 0.36
N LEU A 21 -12.71 -21.64 0.01
CA LEU A 21 -12.22 -20.60 0.92
C LEU A 21 -13.36 -19.71 1.44
N ALA A 22 -14.29 -19.31 0.57
CA ALA A 22 -15.42 -18.47 0.96
C ALA A 22 -16.29 -19.10 2.06
N GLU A 23 -16.41 -20.44 2.06
CA GLU A 23 -17.14 -21.20 3.08
C GLU A 23 -16.29 -21.50 4.33
N SER A 24 -14.96 -21.34 4.25
CA SER A 24 -14.00 -21.70 5.30
C SER A 24 -13.65 -20.55 6.25
N GLY A 25 -14.39 -19.44 6.22
CA GLY A 25 -14.19 -18.32 7.14
C GLY A 25 -13.03 -17.38 6.76
N THR A 26 -12.59 -17.40 5.51
CA THR A 26 -11.56 -16.49 4.98
C THR A 26 -11.94 -15.01 5.18
N ARG A 27 -10.93 -14.20 5.49
CA ARG A 27 -11.00 -12.73 5.61
C ARG A 27 -10.33 -12.00 4.46
N GLY A 28 -9.37 -12.63 3.82
CA GLY A 28 -8.69 -12.09 2.64
C GLY A 28 -7.95 -13.19 1.90
N VAL A 29 -7.82 -13.00 0.58
CA VAL A 29 -7.03 -13.86 -0.29
C VAL A 29 -6.06 -12.98 -1.06
N TRP A 30 -4.80 -13.39 -1.07
CA TRP A 30 -3.74 -12.83 -1.88
C TRP A 30 -3.37 -13.84 -2.96
N GLU A 31 -3.39 -13.39 -4.20
CA GLU A 31 -2.89 -14.17 -5.33
C GLU A 31 -1.42 -13.91 -5.56
N VAL A 32 -0.59 -14.92 -5.35
CA VAL A 32 0.87 -14.83 -5.54
C VAL A 32 1.21 -15.06 -7.01
N ASP A 33 0.57 -16.05 -7.61
CA ASP A 33 0.61 -16.37 -9.04
C ASP A 33 -0.67 -17.12 -9.45
N ASP A 34 -0.79 -17.53 -10.72
CA ASP A 34 -1.97 -18.20 -11.29
C ASP A 34 -2.43 -19.46 -10.51
N ARG A 35 -1.53 -20.09 -9.75
CA ARG A 35 -1.78 -21.33 -9.02
C ARG A 35 -1.47 -21.24 -7.54
N THR A 36 -0.93 -20.14 -7.04
CA THR A 36 -0.53 -20.01 -5.63
C THR A 36 -1.37 -18.94 -4.97
N LEU A 37 -2.17 -19.36 -4.00
CA LEU A 37 -3.03 -18.49 -3.21
C LEU A 37 -2.60 -18.51 -1.74
N VAL A 38 -2.66 -17.34 -1.12
CA VAL A 38 -2.49 -17.18 0.33
C VAL A 38 -3.80 -16.67 0.90
N ALA A 39 -4.38 -17.39 1.85
CA ALA A 39 -5.62 -17.01 2.52
C ALA A 39 -5.38 -16.74 4.00
N TYR A 40 -6.11 -15.74 4.53
CA TYR A 40 -6.01 -15.33 5.93
C TYR A 40 -7.36 -15.51 6.63
N ALA A 41 -7.34 -16.03 7.86
CA ALA A 41 -8.53 -16.16 8.71
C ALA A 41 -8.19 -15.87 10.18
N LEU A 42 -9.25 -15.64 10.98
CA LEU A 42 -9.14 -15.45 12.44
C LEU A 42 -9.19 -16.78 13.22
N SER A 43 -9.32 -17.90 12.51
CA SER A 43 -9.35 -19.25 13.07
C SER A 43 -8.66 -20.19 12.09
N PRO A 44 -8.14 -21.35 12.55
CA PRO A 44 -7.49 -22.32 11.66
C PRO A 44 -8.42 -22.75 10.52
N PHE A 45 -7.87 -22.89 9.31
CA PHE A 45 -8.62 -23.49 8.21
C PHE A 45 -8.78 -24.99 8.42
N PRO A 46 -9.91 -25.58 7.99
CA PRO A 46 -9.96 -27.02 7.78
C PRO A 46 -8.96 -27.42 6.68
N PRO A 47 -8.50 -28.69 6.66
CA PRO A 47 -7.66 -29.17 5.57
C PRO A 47 -8.34 -28.95 4.21
N PRO A 48 -7.66 -28.36 3.23
CA PRO A 48 -8.22 -28.21 1.89
C PRO A 48 -8.53 -29.56 1.23
N PRO A 49 -9.56 -29.65 0.37
CA PRO A 49 -9.82 -30.86 -0.39
C PRO A 49 -8.62 -31.22 -1.28
N GLU A 50 -8.12 -32.46 -1.18
CA GLU A 50 -6.95 -32.93 -1.94
C GLU A 50 -7.16 -32.84 -3.46
N SER A 51 -8.41 -32.89 -3.93
CA SER A 51 -8.76 -32.69 -5.33
C SER A 51 -8.51 -31.27 -5.84
N LEU A 52 -8.45 -30.28 -4.94
CA LEU A 52 -8.30 -28.86 -5.28
C LEU A 52 -6.87 -28.35 -5.11
N VAL A 53 -6.02 -29.06 -4.35
CA VAL A 53 -4.65 -28.62 -4.04
C VAL A 53 -3.59 -29.63 -4.50
N GLU A 54 -2.45 -29.12 -4.95
CA GLU A 54 -1.22 -29.90 -5.15
C GLU A 54 -0.44 -29.98 -3.82
N SER A 55 -0.42 -28.89 -3.07
CA SER A 55 0.21 -28.78 -1.75
C SER A 55 -0.39 -27.61 -0.97
N PHE A 56 -0.30 -27.67 0.35
CA PHE A 56 -0.63 -26.54 1.22
C PHE A 56 0.20 -26.54 2.50
N THR A 57 0.35 -25.36 3.10
CA THR A 57 0.90 -25.15 4.43
C THR A 57 0.01 -24.19 5.21
N GLN A 58 -0.09 -24.39 6.52
CA GLN A 58 -0.77 -23.46 7.41
C GLN A 58 0.14 -23.10 8.58
N GLU A 59 0.20 -21.82 8.89
CA GLU A 59 0.95 -21.26 10.01
C GLU A 59 0.13 -20.19 10.75
N GLU A 60 0.43 -19.98 12.03
CA GLU A 60 -0.07 -18.84 12.77
C GLU A 60 0.92 -17.68 12.62
N GLU A 61 0.42 -16.52 12.21
CA GLU A 61 1.19 -15.31 11.97
C GLU A 61 0.75 -14.22 12.96
N ALA A 62 1.70 -13.55 13.60
CA ALA A 62 1.38 -12.46 14.52
C ALA A 62 0.72 -11.29 13.77
N GLY A 63 -0.32 -10.70 14.34
CA GLY A 63 -0.94 -9.52 13.77
C GLY A 63 0.03 -8.34 13.74
N GLU A 64 0.24 -7.77 12.55
CA GLU A 64 1.06 -6.57 12.37
C GLU A 64 0.21 -5.31 12.27
N ASP A 65 0.73 -4.19 12.78
CA ASP A 65 0.16 -2.87 12.58
C ASP A 65 0.58 -2.33 11.20
N TRP A 66 -0.14 -2.77 10.18
CA TRP A 66 0.08 -2.39 8.79
C TRP A 66 -0.13 -0.90 8.53
N GLU A 67 -1.05 -0.26 9.26
CA GLU A 67 -1.28 1.18 9.14
C GLU A 67 -0.04 1.96 9.58
N ARG A 68 0.52 1.61 10.75
CA ARG A 68 1.76 2.21 11.23
C ARG A 68 2.92 1.98 10.28
N LYS A 69 3.14 0.73 9.83
CA LYS A 69 4.22 0.39 8.88
C LYS A 69 4.09 1.16 7.56
N TRP A 70 2.86 1.28 7.04
CA TRP A 70 2.58 2.06 5.84
C TRP A 70 2.89 3.55 6.05
N ARG A 71 2.47 4.14 7.18
CA ARG A 71 2.75 5.55 7.54
C ARG A 71 4.25 5.82 7.71
N GLU A 72 5.01 4.87 8.24
CA GLU A 72 6.47 4.94 8.42
C GLU A 72 7.21 5.06 7.08
N GLY A 73 6.67 4.47 6.01
CA GLY A 73 7.23 4.55 4.66
C GLY A 73 7.18 5.95 4.02
N PHE A 74 6.36 6.87 4.54
CA PHE A 74 6.26 8.24 4.02
C PHE A 74 7.08 9.22 4.86
N THR A 75 8.01 9.89 4.19
CA THR A 75 8.91 10.87 4.80
C THR A 75 8.69 12.26 4.20
N THR A 76 9.22 13.28 4.86
CA THR A 76 9.22 14.63 4.31
C THR A 76 10.17 14.68 3.12
N VAL A 77 9.67 15.14 1.97
CA VAL A 77 10.45 15.35 0.76
C VAL A 77 10.74 16.83 0.58
N TRP A 78 11.99 17.16 0.26
CA TRP A 78 12.42 18.54 0.03
C TRP A 78 12.62 18.85 -1.46
N ALA A 79 12.08 19.97 -1.91
CA ALA A 79 12.24 20.50 -3.26
C ALA A 79 12.76 21.95 -3.18
N ALA A 80 13.62 22.33 -4.14
CA ALA A 80 14.18 23.67 -4.29
C ALA A 80 14.87 24.31 -3.06
N GLY A 81 15.07 23.57 -1.97
CA GLY A 81 15.70 24.05 -0.73
C GLY A 81 14.74 24.73 0.25
N ASP A 82 13.60 25.22 -0.22
CA ASP A 82 12.61 25.97 0.58
C ASP A 82 11.17 25.43 0.48
N ILE A 83 10.95 24.34 -0.26
CA ILE A 83 9.67 23.65 -0.36
C ILE A 83 9.78 22.29 0.33
N ALA A 84 8.93 22.05 1.32
CA ALA A 84 8.75 20.75 1.96
C ALA A 84 7.40 20.16 1.55
N VAL A 85 7.38 18.88 1.20
CA VAL A 85 6.16 18.09 0.99
C VAL A 85 6.14 17.01 2.07
N ARG A 86 5.11 16.99 2.91
CA ARG A 86 5.01 16.02 4.00
C ARG A 86 3.61 15.42 4.12
N PRO A 87 3.48 14.19 4.65
CA PRO A 87 2.19 13.68 5.06
C PRO A 87 1.70 14.38 6.34
N PRO A 88 0.39 14.37 6.62
CA PRO A 88 -0.19 15.13 7.74
C PRO A 88 0.24 14.67 9.13
N TRP A 89 0.78 13.45 9.25
CA TRP A 89 1.30 12.89 10.50
C TRP A 89 2.78 13.21 10.78
N LYS A 90 3.46 13.96 9.90
CA LYS A 90 4.82 14.47 10.15
C LYS A 90 4.76 15.90 10.67
N GLU A 91 5.71 16.24 11.53
CA GLU A 91 5.86 17.58 12.12
C GLU A 91 6.06 18.66 11.05
N ALA A 92 5.60 19.88 11.35
CA ALA A 92 5.81 21.03 10.49
C ALA A 92 7.30 21.33 10.36
N THR A 93 7.74 21.64 9.14
CA THR A 93 9.17 21.79 8.83
C THR A 93 9.71 23.19 9.09
N GLY A 94 8.84 24.19 9.26
CA GLY A 94 9.21 25.60 9.29
C GLY A 94 9.70 26.13 7.93
N ALA A 95 9.56 25.34 6.85
CA ALA A 95 9.91 25.77 5.51
C ALA A 95 9.00 26.94 5.07
N PRO A 96 9.50 27.87 4.22
CA PRO A 96 8.67 28.90 3.61
C PRO A 96 7.45 28.34 2.88
N PHE A 97 7.59 27.16 2.25
CA PHE A 97 6.49 26.45 1.61
C PHE A 97 6.37 25.03 2.21
N ASP A 98 5.52 24.88 3.22
CA ASP A 98 5.23 23.58 3.87
C ASP A 98 3.93 22.97 3.32
N LEU A 99 4.06 22.14 2.30
CA LEU A 99 2.95 21.48 1.60
C LEU A 99 2.55 20.19 2.32
N VAL A 100 1.30 20.10 2.76
CA VAL A 100 0.74 18.92 3.42
C VAL A 100 -0.09 18.12 2.42
N ILE A 101 0.39 16.93 2.07
CA ILE A 101 -0.26 16.05 1.08
C ILE A 101 -0.54 14.70 1.73
N TYR A 102 -1.81 14.28 1.74
CA TYR A 102 -2.20 12.95 2.22
C TYR A 102 -1.83 11.89 1.16
N PRO A 103 -0.97 10.90 1.47
CA PRO A 103 -0.70 9.79 0.56
C PRO A 103 -1.94 8.90 0.42
N ALA A 104 -2.51 8.85 -0.78
CA ALA A 104 -3.67 8.01 -1.09
C ALA A 104 -3.56 7.53 -2.54
N PHE A 105 -4.66 7.58 -3.29
CA PHE A 105 -4.73 7.15 -4.68
C PHE A 105 -4.19 8.18 -5.68
N ALA A 106 -4.08 9.44 -5.26
CA ALA A 106 -3.53 10.50 -6.11
C ALA A 106 -2.00 10.46 -6.11
N PHE A 107 -1.41 10.65 -7.29
CA PHE A 107 0.02 10.90 -7.43
C PHE A 107 0.38 12.29 -6.86
N GLY A 108 1.67 12.59 -6.71
CA GLY A 108 2.10 13.93 -6.30
C GLY A 108 2.52 14.08 -4.84
N THR A 109 2.78 12.99 -4.12
CA THR A 109 3.28 13.01 -2.73
C THR A 109 4.73 13.50 -2.58
N GLY A 110 5.37 13.92 -3.67
CA GLY A 110 6.79 14.30 -3.71
C GLY A 110 7.77 13.13 -3.78
N HIS A 111 7.37 11.91 -3.40
CA HIS A 111 8.28 10.77 -3.33
C HIS A 111 8.78 10.30 -4.71
N HIS A 112 8.06 10.64 -5.78
CA HIS A 112 8.52 10.43 -7.14
C HIS A 112 9.32 11.64 -7.66
N PRO A 113 10.47 11.43 -8.33
CA PRO A 113 11.34 12.52 -8.78
C PRO A 113 10.66 13.57 -9.67
N THR A 114 9.64 13.19 -10.44
CA THR A 114 8.91 14.12 -11.33
C THR A 114 8.17 15.21 -10.56
N THR A 115 7.55 14.91 -9.42
CA THR A 115 6.92 15.93 -8.58
C THR A 115 7.95 16.93 -8.07
N VAL A 116 9.10 16.46 -7.59
CA VAL A 116 10.20 17.31 -7.12
C VAL A 116 10.74 18.20 -8.25
N LEU A 117 10.87 17.65 -9.46
CA LEU A 117 11.30 18.41 -10.63
C LEU A 117 10.29 19.50 -10.98
N CYS A 118 8.99 19.19 -11.02
CA CYS A 118 7.94 20.19 -11.27
C CYS A 118 7.98 21.31 -10.23
N LEU A 119 8.09 20.99 -8.93
CA LEU A 119 8.21 21.97 -7.86
C LEU A 119 9.46 22.86 -8.02
N ARG A 120 10.61 22.28 -8.40
CA ARG A 120 11.83 23.06 -8.69
C ARG A 120 11.64 23.99 -9.88
N MET A 121 10.95 23.56 -10.93
CA MET A 121 10.67 24.38 -12.10
C MET A 121 9.69 25.51 -11.77
N ILE A 122 8.60 25.21 -11.05
CA ILE A 122 7.67 26.22 -10.55
C ILE A 122 8.44 27.26 -9.73
N ARG A 123 9.26 26.83 -8.77
CA ARG A 123 10.06 27.74 -7.95
C ARG A 123 11.01 28.62 -8.78
N LYS A 124 11.63 28.04 -9.81
CA LYS A 124 12.59 28.74 -10.67
C LYS A 124 11.94 29.76 -11.60
N TYR A 125 10.79 29.44 -12.20
CA TYR A 125 10.22 30.22 -13.31
C TYR A 125 8.95 31.00 -12.94
N LEU A 126 8.11 30.50 -12.03
CA LEU A 126 6.88 31.18 -11.64
C LEU A 126 7.22 32.46 -10.85
N ARG A 127 6.51 33.54 -11.15
CA ARG A 127 6.61 34.84 -10.48
C ARG A 127 5.23 35.30 -10.08
N GLU A 128 5.19 36.18 -9.09
CA GLU A 128 3.95 36.80 -8.63
C GLU A 128 3.22 37.48 -9.79
N GLY A 129 1.89 37.32 -9.86
CA GLY A 129 1.04 37.85 -10.93
C GLY A 129 1.00 37.01 -12.22
N MET A 130 1.78 35.94 -12.34
CA MET A 130 1.68 35.02 -13.48
C MET A 130 0.48 34.07 -13.32
N ALA A 131 -0.27 33.87 -14.40
CA ALA A 131 -1.21 32.75 -14.48
C ALA A 131 -0.44 31.44 -14.73
N PHE A 132 -0.94 30.34 -14.17
CA PHE A 132 -0.40 29.01 -14.41
C PHE A 132 -1.53 28.00 -14.63
N LEU A 133 -1.22 26.90 -15.31
CA LEU A 133 -2.12 25.76 -15.53
C LEU A 133 -1.39 24.50 -15.09
N ASP A 134 -2.05 23.70 -14.24
CA ASP A 134 -1.62 22.35 -13.92
C ASP A 134 -2.44 21.36 -14.76
N VAL A 135 -1.76 20.53 -15.57
CA VAL A 135 -2.40 19.57 -16.46
C VAL A 135 -2.09 18.17 -15.94
N GLY A 136 -3.09 17.53 -15.35
CA GLY A 136 -2.95 16.22 -14.69
C GLY A 136 -2.73 16.32 -13.18
N THR A 137 -3.54 17.12 -12.51
CA THR A 137 -3.60 17.28 -11.04
C THR A 137 -4.06 16.00 -10.32
#